data_AF-A0A4S9XBQ2-F1
#
_entry.id   AF-A0A4S9XBQ2-F1
#
_cell.length_a   1.000
_cell.length_b   1.000
_cell.length_c   1.000
_cell.angle_alpha   90.00
_cell.angle_beta   90.00
_cell.angle_gamma   90.00
#
_symmetry.space_group_name_H-M   'P 1'
#
loop_
_entity.id
_entity.type
_entity.pdbx_description
1 polymer ?
#
loop_
_entity_poly.entity_id
_entity_poly.type
_entity_poly.pdbx_seq_one_letter_code
_entity_poly.pdbx_strand_id
1 'polypeptide(L)'
;MKSNPIILAHGLMGFEELNIIPKAVLPGIQYWRGIREALAAKGIEVITATVPASGSIEARAQKLSEDIHKKAKGKSVNIIAGLDSRYMISQLKPANVKVLSLTTIATPHRATNIPKLYTMLEFFGFETGAFSQLTQSYMSQTFNPKTPDREGISYYSYGANVNPRFWSMFRQSHRIIQKLEGENDGLVSVESAKWGTYKGTLKDVSHLDMINWTNRLRWFLWELTGNKRNFNAIAFYLDIADMLAKEGH
;
A
#
# COMPACT_ATOMS: atom_id res chain seq x y z
N MET A 1 -13.39 4.84 -24.82
CA MET A 1 -12.56 5.91 -24.20
C MET A 1 -11.26 5.27 -23.74
N LYS A 2 -10.10 5.93 -23.93
CA LYS A 2 -8.82 5.43 -23.40
C LYS A 2 -8.81 5.65 -21.88
N SER A 3 -8.60 4.60 -21.10
CA SER A 3 -8.40 4.68 -19.64
C SER A 3 -7.09 5.39 -19.33
N ASN A 4 -7.06 6.23 -18.29
CA ASN A 4 -5.81 6.87 -17.86
C ASN A 4 -4.87 5.84 -17.22
N PRO A 5 -3.54 6.01 -17.34
CA PRO A 5 -2.56 5.12 -16.71
C PRO A 5 -2.76 4.98 -15.20
N ILE A 6 -2.53 3.77 -14.69
CA ILE A 6 -2.50 3.48 -13.25
C ILE A 6 -1.04 3.43 -12.79
N ILE A 7 -0.70 4.27 -11.81
CA ILE A 7 0.55 4.20 -11.06
C ILE A 7 0.37 3.22 -9.90
N LEU A 8 1.23 2.20 -9.83
CA LEU A 8 1.35 1.32 -8.67
C LEU A 8 2.63 1.67 -7.91
N ALA A 9 2.49 2.14 -6.67
CA ALA A 9 3.62 2.43 -5.79
C ALA A 9 3.50 1.67 -4.47
N HIS A 10 4.59 1.04 -4.05
CA HIS A 10 4.61 0.26 -2.81
C HIS A 10 4.80 1.17 -1.58
N GLY A 11 4.45 0.63 -0.40
CA GLY A 11 4.62 1.29 0.88
C GLY A 11 6.00 1.09 1.51
N LEU A 12 6.06 1.32 2.83
CA LEU A 12 7.26 1.09 3.65
C LEU A 12 7.72 -0.37 3.52
N MET A 13 9.02 -0.60 3.36
CA MET A 13 9.62 -1.93 3.09
C MET A 13 9.20 -2.64 1.80
N GLY A 14 8.51 -1.94 0.88
CA GLY A 14 8.29 -2.48 -0.45
C GLY A 14 9.58 -2.52 -1.28
N PHE A 15 9.56 -3.36 -2.30
CA PHE A 15 10.66 -3.56 -3.24
C PHE A 15 10.10 -3.57 -4.67
N GLU A 16 10.93 -3.35 -5.67
CA GLU A 16 10.51 -3.57 -7.07
C GLU A 16 10.65 -5.06 -7.44
N GLU A 17 11.84 -5.60 -7.18
CA GLU A 17 12.23 -6.98 -7.46
C GLU A 17 13.12 -7.47 -6.31
N LEU A 18 12.74 -8.59 -5.69
CA LEU A 18 13.52 -9.24 -4.65
C LEU A 18 14.28 -10.44 -5.23
N ASN A 19 15.61 -10.40 -5.15
CA ASN A 19 16.48 -11.49 -5.60
C ASN A 19 16.93 -12.32 -4.39
N ILE A 20 16.20 -13.40 -4.09
CA ILE A 20 16.52 -14.31 -2.98
C ILE A 20 17.66 -15.27 -3.37
N ILE A 21 17.78 -15.55 -4.66
CA ILE A 21 18.80 -16.39 -5.29
C ILE A 21 19.46 -15.51 -6.37
N PRO A 22 20.77 -15.70 -6.71
CA PRO A 22 21.38 -14.99 -7.82
C PRO A 22 20.51 -15.05 -9.08
N LYS A 23 20.33 -13.91 -9.77
CA LYS A 23 19.47 -13.78 -10.97
C LYS A 23 19.78 -14.80 -12.08
N ALA A 24 21.03 -15.28 -12.11
CA ALA A 24 21.46 -16.32 -13.05
C ALA A 24 20.76 -17.68 -12.84
N VAL A 25 20.22 -17.93 -11.64
CA VAL A 25 19.57 -19.20 -11.26
C VAL A 25 18.05 -19.08 -11.27
N LEU A 26 17.50 -17.94 -10.82
CA LEU A 26 16.06 -17.71 -10.80
C LEU A 26 15.75 -16.21 -10.99
N PRO A 27 14.77 -15.83 -11.82
CA PRO A 27 14.33 -14.44 -11.91
C PRO A 27 13.80 -13.93 -10.57
N GLY A 28 14.04 -12.65 -10.28
CA GLY A 28 13.61 -12.03 -9.04
C GLY A 28 12.09 -11.97 -8.90
N ILE A 29 11.64 -11.96 -7.65
CA ILE A 29 10.21 -11.90 -7.34
C ILE A 29 9.78 -10.44 -7.40
N GLN A 30 8.89 -10.12 -8.34
CA GLN A 30 8.32 -8.77 -8.46
C GLN A 30 7.20 -8.55 -7.46
N TYR A 31 7.13 -7.34 -6.90
CA TYR A 31 6.12 -6.95 -5.92
C TYR A 31 4.69 -6.95 -6.49
N TRP A 32 4.54 -6.51 -7.74
CA TRP A 32 3.24 -6.44 -8.45
C TRP A 32 3.00 -7.61 -9.41
N ARG A 33 3.70 -8.75 -9.21
CA ARG A 33 3.62 -9.91 -10.12
C ARG A 33 2.18 -10.38 -10.29
N GLY A 34 1.73 -10.49 -11.53
CA GLY A 34 0.38 -10.91 -11.92
C GLY A 34 -0.62 -9.75 -11.97
N ILE A 35 -0.50 -8.74 -11.10
CA ILE A 35 -1.39 -7.57 -11.09
C ILE A 35 -1.12 -6.68 -12.31
N ARG A 36 0.16 -6.39 -12.58
CA ARG A 36 0.56 -5.58 -13.73
C ARG A 36 0.09 -6.23 -15.04
N GLU A 37 0.33 -7.52 -15.18
CA GLU A 37 -0.02 -8.30 -16.38
C GLU A 37 -1.53 -8.37 -16.57
N ALA A 38 -2.29 -8.59 -15.49
CA ALA A 38 -3.74 -8.65 -15.56
C ALA A 38 -4.37 -7.31 -15.96
N LEU A 39 -3.89 -6.19 -15.41
CA LEU A 39 -4.34 -4.85 -15.79
C LEU A 39 -3.95 -4.53 -17.24
N ALA A 40 -2.71 -4.83 -17.63
CA ALA A 40 -2.24 -4.64 -19.01
C ALA A 40 -3.04 -5.49 -20.03
N ALA A 41 -3.42 -6.72 -19.66
CA ALA A 41 -4.28 -7.57 -20.48
C ALA A 41 -5.70 -7.00 -20.68
N LYS A 42 -6.12 -6.05 -19.85
CA LYS A 42 -7.35 -5.26 -20.02
C LYS A 42 -7.13 -3.95 -20.77
N GLY A 43 -5.94 -3.73 -21.33
CA GLY A 43 -5.59 -2.52 -22.08
C GLY A 43 -5.25 -1.31 -21.21
N ILE A 44 -5.07 -1.51 -19.89
CA ILE A 44 -4.73 -0.44 -18.96
C ILE A 44 -3.21 -0.28 -18.94
N GLU A 45 -2.74 0.94 -19.19
CA GLU A 45 -1.32 1.26 -19.04
C GLU A 45 -0.96 1.28 -17.55
N VAL A 46 -0.03 0.41 -17.14
CA VAL A 46 0.44 0.33 -15.76
C VAL A 46 1.87 0.82 -15.66
N ILE A 47 2.09 1.79 -14.78
CA ILE A 47 3.40 2.34 -14.46
C ILE A 47 3.74 1.95 -13.02
N THR A 48 4.83 1.23 -12.81
CA THR A 48 5.34 0.93 -11.47
C THR A 48 6.30 2.03 -11.03
N ALA A 49 6.16 2.50 -9.79
CA ALA A 49 7.07 3.44 -9.16
C ALA A 49 7.67 2.84 -7.89
N THR A 50 8.90 3.25 -7.59
CA THR A 50 9.65 2.74 -6.44
C THR A 50 9.96 3.86 -5.49
N VAL A 51 10.00 3.53 -4.20
CA VAL A 51 10.39 4.46 -3.14
C VAL A 51 11.46 3.83 -2.25
N PRO A 52 12.33 4.61 -1.59
CA PRO A 52 13.29 4.06 -0.64
C PRO A 52 12.60 3.26 0.46
N ALA A 53 13.10 2.05 0.74
CA ALA A 53 12.43 1.09 1.63
C ALA A 53 12.30 1.58 3.09
N SER A 54 13.22 2.43 3.55
CA SER A 54 13.29 2.96 4.92
C SER A 54 13.38 4.49 5.01
N GLY A 55 13.16 5.19 3.90
CA GLY A 55 13.20 6.66 3.87
C GLY A 55 12.01 7.31 4.58
N SER A 56 12.15 8.59 4.94
CA SER A 56 11.04 9.41 5.44
C SER A 56 9.94 9.54 4.38
N ILE A 57 8.71 9.88 4.79
CA ILE A 57 7.58 10.09 3.87
C ILE A 57 7.93 11.16 2.83
N GLU A 58 8.64 12.22 3.23
CA GLU A 58 9.08 13.29 2.33
C GLU A 58 10.08 12.79 1.29
N ALA A 59 11.11 12.05 1.71
CA ALA A 59 12.12 11.49 0.80
C ALA A 59 11.49 10.48 -0.18
N ARG A 60 10.57 9.65 0.32
CA ARG A 60 9.82 8.68 -0.49
C ARG A 60 8.88 9.37 -1.48
N ALA A 61 8.18 10.41 -1.04
CA ALA A 61 7.31 11.22 -1.90
C ALA A 61 8.10 11.94 -3.00
N GLN A 62 9.30 12.44 -2.69
CA GLN A 62 10.18 13.07 -3.67
C GLN A 62 10.61 12.07 -4.74
N LYS A 63 11.07 10.89 -4.33
CA LYS A 63 11.45 9.82 -5.26
C LYS A 63 10.25 9.34 -6.10
N LEU A 64 9.07 9.21 -5.47
CA LEU A 64 7.82 8.87 -6.17
C LEU A 64 7.49 9.91 -7.25
N SER A 65 7.60 11.20 -6.92
CA SER A 65 7.36 12.31 -7.83
C SER A 65 8.28 12.24 -9.06
N GLU A 66 9.58 12.00 -8.84
CA GLU A 66 10.57 11.88 -9.90
C GLU A 66 10.31 10.67 -10.81
N ASP A 67 9.97 9.52 -10.23
CA ASP A 67 9.67 8.30 -10.99
C ASP A 67 8.41 8.48 -11.85
N ILE A 68 7.35 9.05 -11.30
CA ILE A 68 6.11 9.32 -12.05
C ILE A 68 6.37 10.36 -13.14
N HIS A 69 7.11 11.43 -12.85
CA HIS A 69 7.48 12.44 -13.85
C HIS A 69 8.17 11.82 -15.06
N LYS A 70 9.16 10.95 -14.83
CA LYS A 70 9.92 10.29 -15.90
C LYS A 70 9.07 9.29 -16.70
N LYS A 71 8.20 8.53 -16.01
CA LYS A 71 7.48 7.40 -16.62
C LYS A 71 6.13 7.80 -17.22
N ALA A 72 5.41 8.74 -16.61
CA ALA A 72 4.07 9.17 -17.06
C ALA A 72 4.10 10.13 -18.25
N LYS A 73 5.23 10.81 -18.50
CA LYS A 73 5.44 11.66 -19.69
C LYS A 73 4.31 12.69 -19.93
N GLY A 74 3.84 13.35 -18.87
CA GLY A 74 2.79 14.37 -18.97
C GLY A 74 1.35 13.85 -19.00
N LYS A 75 1.14 12.53 -18.95
CA LYS A 75 -0.22 11.96 -18.92
C LYS A 75 -0.93 12.29 -17.60
N SER A 76 -2.27 12.31 -17.66
CA SER A 76 -3.10 12.28 -16.46
C SER A 76 -3.07 10.86 -15.88
N VAL A 77 -3.02 10.70 -14.57
CA VAL A 77 -2.79 9.39 -13.94
C VAL A 77 -3.69 9.12 -12.73
N ASN A 78 -3.99 7.86 -12.49
CA ASN A 78 -4.61 7.34 -11.28
C ASN A 78 -3.55 6.66 -10.41
N ILE A 79 -3.48 6.96 -9.12
CA ILE A 79 -2.44 6.43 -8.24
C ILE A 79 -3.06 5.43 -7.26
N ILE A 80 -2.45 4.24 -7.15
CA ILE A 80 -2.75 3.27 -6.08
C ILE A 80 -1.51 3.15 -5.20
N ALA A 81 -1.57 3.74 -4.00
CA ALA A 81 -0.43 3.93 -3.11
C ALA A 81 -0.85 4.40 -1.70
N GLY A 82 0.12 4.72 -0.84
CA GLY A 82 -0.09 5.14 0.54
C GLY A 82 0.21 6.61 0.84
N LEU A 83 0.75 6.86 2.04
CA LEU A 83 1.02 8.19 2.59
C LEU A 83 1.94 9.05 1.71
N ASP A 84 2.96 8.45 1.10
CA ASP A 84 3.90 9.15 0.21
C ASP A 84 3.18 9.90 -0.92
N SER A 85 2.12 9.31 -1.47
CA SER A 85 1.32 9.94 -2.53
C SER A 85 0.49 11.10 -2.01
N ARG A 86 -0.05 11.02 -0.78
CA ARG A 86 -0.72 12.17 -0.15
C ARG A 86 0.25 13.34 0.02
N TYR A 87 1.46 13.05 0.50
CA TYR A 87 2.49 14.08 0.63
C TYR A 87 2.89 14.66 -0.73
N MET A 88 3.17 13.81 -1.72
CA MET A 88 3.53 14.24 -3.07
C MET A 88 2.46 15.15 -3.69
N ILE A 89 1.19 14.74 -3.61
CA ILE A 89 0.07 15.50 -4.22
C ILE A 89 -0.08 16.86 -3.53
N SER A 90 -0.07 16.88 -2.20
CA SER A 90 -0.42 18.07 -1.41
C SER A 90 0.75 19.05 -1.28
N GLN A 91 1.95 18.55 -1.01
CA GLN A 91 3.13 19.37 -0.72
C GLN A 91 4.02 19.59 -1.94
N LEU A 92 4.35 18.53 -2.69
CA LEU A 92 5.28 18.64 -3.83
C LEU A 92 4.61 19.19 -5.10
N LYS A 93 3.31 18.95 -5.26
CA LYS A 93 2.48 19.49 -6.35
C LYS A 93 3.15 19.35 -7.73
N PRO A 94 3.49 18.13 -8.17
CA PRO A 94 4.28 17.92 -9.39
C PRO A 94 3.62 18.57 -10.62
N ALA A 95 4.30 19.52 -11.25
CA ALA A 95 3.74 20.34 -12.33
C ALA A 95 3.42 19.55 -13.62
N ASN A 96 4.14 18.46 -13.89
CA ASN A 96 4.06 17.71 -15.15
C ASN A 96 3.26 16.41 -15.04
N VAL A 97 2.44 16.25 -14.00
CA VAL A 97 1.59 15.08 -13.82
C VAL A 97 0.25 15.54 -13.28
N LYS A 98 -0.82 15.34 -14.06
CA LYS A 98 -2.17 15.58 -13.58
C LYS A 98 -2.68 14.32 -12.87
N VAL A 99 -2.69 14.35 -11.54
CA VAL A 99 -3.27 13.27 -10.75
C VAL A 99 -4.80 13.42 -10.77
N LEU A 100 -5.50 12.35 -11.17
CA LEU A 100 -6.97 12.32 -11.23
C LEU A 100 -7.55 11.69 -9.96
N SER A 101 -6.91 10.63 -9.47
CA SER A 101 -7.31 9.97 -8.24
C SER A 101 -6.12 9.42 -7.44
N LEU A 102 -6.35 9.26 -6.13
CA LEU A 102 -5.51 8.47 -5.24
C LEU A 102 -6.39 7.42 -4.53
N THR A 103 -6.07 6.15 -4.74
CA THR A 103 -6.66 5.03 -4.00
C THR A 103 -5.65 4.47 -3.00
N THR A 104 -6.02 4.45 -1.72
CA THR A 104 -5.21 3.89 -0.65
C THR A 104 -5.76 2.55 -0.18
N ILE A 105 -4.87 1.65 0.25
CA ILE A 105 -5.27 0.28 0.63
C ILE A 105 -4.53 -0.08 1.92
N ALA A 106 -5.29 -0.25 3.01
CA ALA A 106 -4.78 -0.44 4.38
C ALA A 106 -3.71 0.58 4.82
N THR A 107 -3.80 1.82 4.32
CA THR A 107 -2.83 2.86 4.65
C THR A 107 -3.11 3.41 6.06
N PRO A 108 -2.11 3.49 6.97
CA PRO A 108 -2.31 3.98 8.33
C PRO A 108 -2.44 5.51 8.39
N HIS A 109 -3.54 6.08 7.88
CA HIS A 109 -3.73 7.54 7.80
C HIS A 109 -3.82 8.25 9.15
N ARG A 110 -4.20 7.52 10.20
CA ARG A 110 -4.24 8.02 11.57
C ARG A 110 -3.25 7.30 12.48
N ALA A 111 -2.35 6.50 11.90
CA ALA A 111 -1.53 5.52 12.61
C ALA A 111 -2.36 4.56 13.47
N THR A 112 -1.69 3.72 14.24
CA THR A 112 -2.31 2.83 15.21
C THR A 112 -1.67 3.07 16.56
N ASN A 113 -2.48 3.11 17.63
CA ASN A 113 -2.01 3.45 18.97
C ASN A 113 -1.27 2.28 19.64
N ILE A 114 -0.10 1.91 19.14
CA ILE A 114 0.72 0.89 19.80
C ILE A 114 2.19 1.34 19.88
N PRO A 115 2.57 2.06 20.94
CA PRO A 115 3.97 2.33 21.26
C PRO A 115 4.81 1.04 21.27
N LYS A 116 4.25 -0.07 21.77
CA LYS A 116 4.90 -1.39 21.81
C LYS A 116 5.10 -2.05 20.44
N LEU A 117 4.28 -1.74 19.43
CA LEU A 117 4.43 -2.31 18.08
C LEU A 117 5.67 -1.72 17.42
N TYR A 118 5.88 -0.41 17.58
CA TYR A 118 7.06 0.27 17.08
C TYR A 118 8.32 -0.24 17.80
N THR A 119 8.31 -0.34 19.13
CA THR A 119 9.42 -0.98 19.86
C THR A 119 9.66 -2.44 19.46
N MET A 120 8.60 -3.21 19.14
CA MET A 120 8.74 -4.58 18.66
C MET A 120 9.36 -4.62 17.25
N LEU A 121 9.00 -3.69 16.36
CA LEU A 121 9.60 -3.56 15.03
C LEU A 121 11.07 -3.12 15.12
N GLU A 122 11.40 -2.20 16.04
CA GLU A 122 12.79 -1.84 16.36
C GLU A 122 13.59 -3.06 16.83
N PHE A 123 13.00 -3.89 17.71
CA PHE A 123 13.62 -5.13 18.19
C PHE A 123 13.94 -6.13 17.05
N PHE A 124 13.16 -6.14 15.98
CA PHE A 124 13.41 -6.97 14.79
C PHE A 124 14.34 -6.31 13.76
N GLY A 125 15.00 -5.19 14.09
CA GLY A 125 16.04 -4.57 13.27
C GLY A 125 15.53 -3.67 12.16
N PHE A 126 14.29 -3.17 12.25
CA PHE A 126 13.76 -2.22 11.28
C PHE A 126 14.12 -0.77 11.65
N GLU A 127 14.53 0.04 10.66
CA GLU A 127 14.98 1.43 10.88
C GLU A 127 13.89 2.33 11.51
N THR A 128 14.24 2.98 12.61
CA THR A 128 13.32 3.68 13.52
C THR A 128 12.76 4.99 12.95
N GLY A 129 13.50 5.63 12.04
CA GLY A 129 13.14 6.93 11.47
C GLY A 129 11.81 6.91 10.72
N ALA A 130 11.55 5.86 9.94
CA ALA A 130 10.31 5.72 9.19
C ALA A 130 9.10 5.44 10.09
N PHE A 131 9.29 4.76 11.23
CA PHE A 131 8.22 4.47 12.18
C PHE A 131 7.86 5.66 13.06
N SER A 132 8.80 6.57 13.31
CA SER A 132 8.50 7.82 14.04
C SER A 132 7.40 8.63 13.35
N GLN A 133 7.36 8.58 12.01
CA GLN A 133 6.35 9.22 11.17
C GLN A 133 5.05 8.41 11.06
N LEU A 134 4.97 7.23 11.67
CA LEU A 134 3.75 6.43 11.74
C LEU A 134 3.12 6.48 13.14
N THR A 135 3.46 7.46 13.97
CA THR A 135 2.80 7.66 15.27
C THR A 135 1.49 8.45 15.14
N GLN A 136 0.55 8.25 16.07
CA GLN A 136 -0.73 8.99 16.06
C GLN A 136 -0.52 10.50 16.24
N SER A 137 0.42 10.90 17.10
CA SER A 137 0.78 12.30 17.30
C SER A 137 1.32 12.92 16.01
N TYR A 138 2.28 12.27 15.35
CA TYR A 138 2.81 12.77 14.08
C TYR A 138 1.72 12.83 13.01
N MET A 139 0.89 11.78 12.87
CA MET A 139 -0.18 11.74 11.87
C MET A 139 -1.22 12.84 12.09
N SER A 140 -1.68 13.05 13.33
CA SER A 140 -2.73 14.01 13.66
C SER A 140 -2.23 15.46 13.72
N GLN A 141 -1.04 15.71 14.27
CA GLN A 141 -0.55 17.06 14.54
C GLN A 141 0.38 17.59 13.46
N THR A 142 1.02 16.71 12.67
CA THR A 142 2.01 17.11 11.66
C THR A 142 1.59 16.73 10.25
N PHE A 143 1.38 15.43 9.99
CA PHE A 143 1.18 14.94 8.63
C PHE A 143 -0.16 15.38 8.04
N ASN A 144 -1.29 14.99 8.66
CA ASN A 144 -2.62 15.26 8.11
C ASN A 144 -2.91 16.76 7.93
N PRO A 145 -2.57 17.67 8.87
CA PRO A 145 -2.72 19.10 8.66
C PRO A 145 -1.88 19.65 7.52
N LYS A 146 -0.68 19.10 7.29
CA LYS A 146 0.20 19.49 6.18
C LYS A 146 -0.21 18.86 4.84
N THR A 147 -0.95 17.76 4.85
CA THR A 147 -1.35 17.08 3.62
C THR A 147 -2.87 17.06 3.46
N PRO A 148 -3.54 18.22 3.33
CA PRO A 148 -4.94 18.28 2.97
C PRO A 148 -5.15 17.72 1.56
N ASP A 149 -6.35 17.21 1.33
CA ASP A 149 -6.80 16.79 0.00
C ASP A 149 -6.87 18.00 -0.93
N ARG A 150 -6.52 17.81 -2.19
CA ARG A 150 -6.54 18.86 -3.20
C ARG A 150 -7.81 18.79 -4.02
N GLU A 151 -8.38 19.96 -4.29
CA GLU A 151 -9.52 20.10 -5.20
C GLU A 151 -9.21 19.53 -6.59
N GLY A 152 -10.20 18.89 -7.20
CA GLY A 152 -10.07 18.26 -8.53
C GLY A 152 -9.39 16.89 -8.53
N ILE A 153 -9.09 16.31 -7.36
CA ILE A 153 -8.56 14.95 -7.21
C ILE A 153 -9.53 14.12 -6.38
N SER A 154 -9.87 12.93 -6.86
CA SER A 154 -10.69 11.98 -6.10
C SER A 154 -9.84 11.14 -5.16
N TYR A 155 -10.27 11.00 -3.92
CA TYR A 155 -9.58 10.19 -2.90
C TYR A 155 -10.46 9.01 -2.51
N TYR A 156 -9.93 7.80 -2.67
CA TYR A 156 -10.59 6.54 -2.33
C TYR A 156 -9.74 5.76 -1.33
N SER A 157 -10.39 4.95 -0.49
CA SER A 157 -9.68 4.09 0.44
C SER A 157 -10.37 2.74 0.65
N TYR A 158 -9.55 1.72 0.90
CA TYR A 158 -9.96 0.40 1.33
C TYR A 158 -9.26 0.04 2.63
N GLY A 159 -9.99 -0.60 3.55
CA GLY A 159 -9.41 -1.22 4.73
C GLY A 159 -9.32 -2.73 4.56
N ALA A 160 -8.72 -3.40 5.53
CA ALA A 160 -8.73 -4.85 5.61
C ALA A 160 -8.97 -5.28 7.06
N ASN A 161 -9.52 -6.47 7.24
CA ASN A 161 -9.60 -7.12 8.54
C ASN A 161 -9.14 -8.57 8.45
N VAL A 162 -8.68 -9.12 9.57
CA VAL A 162 -8.29 -10.53 9.64
C VAL A 162 -8.68 -11.13 10.97
N ASN A 163 -9.09 -12.40 10.96
CA ASN A 163 -9.20 -13.20 12.18
C ASN A 163 -7.95 -14.08 12.35
N PRO A 164 -6.91 -13.63 13.08
CA PRO A 164 -5.65 -14.36 13.13
C PRO A 164 -5.78 -15.68 13.91
N ARG A 165 -5.26 -16.76 13.32
CA ARG A 165 -5.05 -18.03 14.01
C ARG A 165 -4.13 -17.86 15.22
N PHE A 166 -4.18 -18.80 16.16
CA PHE A 166 -3.47 -18.62 17.43
C PHE A 166 -1.94 -18.57 17.32
N TRP A 167 -1.36 -19.20 16.29
CA TRP A 167 0.07 -19.15 15.97
C TRP A 167 0.49 -17.95 15.09
N SER A 168 -0.43 -17.03 14.75
CA SER A 168 -0.10 -15.89 13.89
C SER A 168 0.81 -14.89 14.62
N MET A 169 1.89 -14.45 13.95
CA MET A 169 2.76 -13.38 14.44
C MET A 169 2.00 -12.07 14.72
N PHE A 170 0.89 -11.81 13.99
CA PHE A 170 0.04 -10.63 14.19
C PHE A 170 -1.03 -10.80 15.25
N ARG A 171 -1.09 -11.93 15.96
CA ARG A 171 -2.14 -12.15 16.96
C ARG A 171 -2.10 -11.10 18.07
N GLN A 172 -0.89 -10.76 18.53
CA GLN A 172 -0.73 -9.83 19.64
C GLN A 172 -1.04 -8.39 19.23
N SER A 173 -0.49 -7.94 18.10
CA SER A 173 -0.82 -6.63 17.53
C SER A 173 -2.31 -6.55 17.24
N HIS A 174 -2.88 -7.51 16.52
CA HIS A 174 -4.32 -7.57 16.25
C HIS A 174 -5.16 -7.48 17.52
N ARG A 175 -4.84 -8.25 18.57
CA ARG A 175 -5.61 -8.23 19.83
C ARG A 175 -5.56 -6.87 20.52
N ILE A 176 -4.43 -6.16 20.44
CA ILE A 176 -4.31 -4.81 21.00
C ILE A 176 -5.15 -3.84 20.17
N ILE A 177 -5.01 -3.84 18.83
CA ILE A 177 -5.79 -2.97 17.95
C ILE A 177 -7.28 -3.25 18.08
N GLN A 178 -7.68 -4.52 18.13
CA GLN A 178 -9.08 -4.94 18.30
C GLN A 178 -9.72 -4.35 19.55
N LYS A 179 -8.96 -4.23 20.64
CA LYS A 179 -9.44 -3.64 21.90
C LYS A 179 -9.51 -2.12 21.85
N LEU A 180 -8.62 -1.47 21.11
CA LEU A 180 -8.48 0.00 21.10
C LEU A 180 -9.28 0.66 19.97
N GLU A 181 -9.28 0.05 18.79
CA GLU A 181 -9.74 0.66 17.52
C GLU A 181 -10.71 -0.24 16.74
N GLY A 182 -10.90 -1.51 17.14
CA GLY A 182 -11.86 -2.43 16.51
C GLY A 182 -11.28 -3.26 15.35
N GLU A 183 -12.07 -3.50 14.30
CA GLU A 183 -11.66 -4.33 13.16
C GLU A 183 -10.32 -3.87 12.58
N ASN A 184 -9.40 -4.80 12.33
CA ASN A 184 -8.05 -4.49 11.88
C ASN A 184 -7.40 -5.66 11.12
N ASP A 185 -6.38 -5.34 10.34
CA ASP A 185 -5.64 -6.30 9.50
C ASP A 185 -4.40 -6.91 10.20
N GLY A 186 -4.27 -6.66 11.51
CA GLY A 186 -3.12 -7.04 12.32
C GLY A 186 -2.07 -5.95 12.51
N LEU A 187 -2.08 -4.87 11.72
CA LEU A 187 -1.18 -3.71 11.87
C LEU A 187 -1.92 -2.37 11.85
N VAL A 188 -2.98 -2.28 11.06
CA VAL A 188 -3.76 -1.06 10.82
C VAL A 188 -5.24 -1.36 11.08
N SER A 189 -5.89 -0.49 11.85
CA SER A 189 -7.34 -0.55 12.03
C SER A 189 -8.08 -0.08 10.79
N VAL A 190 -9.28 -0.60 10.61
CA VAL A 190 -10.19 -0.15 9.55
C VAL A 190 -10.46 1.36 9.66
N GLU A 191 -10.61 1.89 10.89
CA GLU A 191 -10.80 3.33 11.10
C GLU A 191 -9.57 4.17 10.71
N SER A 192 -8.36 3.66 10.96
CA SER A 192 -7.13 4.33 10.51
C SER A 192 -6.97 4.28 8.99
N ALA A 193 -7.46 3.21 8.34
CA ALA A 193 -7.42 3.05 6.89
C ALA A 193 -8.39 3.96 6.12
N LYS A 194 -9.47 4.44 6.75
CA LYS A 194 -10.48 5.30 6.10
C LYS A 194 -9.91 6.67 5.72
N TRP A 195 -9.95 7.02 4.43
CA TRP A 195 -9.62 8.34 3.89
C TRP A 195 -10.40 8.66 2.62
N GLY A 196 -10.82 9.91 2.44
CA GLY A 196 -11.70 10.29 1.33
C GLY A 196 -12.98 9.44 1.30
N THR A 197 -13.38 9.00 0.12
CA THR A 197 -14.51 8.08 -0.07
C THR A 197 -14.09 6.65 0.23
N TYR A 198 -14.55 6.12 1.37
CA TYR A 198 -14.29 4.73 1.76
C TYR A 198 -15.10 3.75 0.88
N LYS A 199 -14.41 2.83 0.23
CA LYS A 199 -15.02 1.88 -0.73
C LYS A 199 -15.29 0.49 -0.15
N GLY A 200 -14.60 0.10 0.94
CA GLY A 200 -14.94 -1.13 1.66
C GLY A 200 -13.79 -1.75 2.47
N THR A 201 -14.14 -2.82 3.17
CA THR A 201 -13.20 -3.62 3.99
C THR A 201 -12.97 -4.98 3.35
N LEU A 202 -11.72 -5.30 3.02
CA LEU A 202 -11.32 -6.65 2.61
C LEU A 202 -11.43 -7.62 3.79
N LYS A 203 -12.21 -8.69 3.61
CA LYS A 203 -12.46 -9.68 4.66
C LYS A 203 -11.43 -10.80 4.67
N ASP A 204 -10.96 -11.15 5.87
CA ASP A 204 -9.96 -12.21 6.11
C ASP A 204 -8.64 -12.01 5.34
N VAL A 205 -8.19 -10.75 5.27
CA VAL A 205 -6.93 -10.34 4.65
C VAL A 205 -6.07 -9.65 5.69
N SER A 206 -4.93 -10.25 6.04
CA SER A 206 -3.95 -9.57 6.91
C SER A 206 -3.17 -8.52 6.12
N HIS A 207 -2.57 -7.55 6.82
CA HIS A 207 -1.72 -6.53 6.20
C HIS A 207 -0.63 -7.14 5.31
N LEU A 208 -0.07 -8.29 5.73
CA LEU A 208 0.95 -9.01 4.95
C LEU A 208 0.41 -9.80 3.76
N ASP A 209 -0.87 -10.21 3.78
CA ASP A 209 -1.49 -10.88 2.63
C ASP A 209 -1.70 -9.89 1.48
N MET A 210 -1.94 -8.62 1.81
CA MET A 210 -2.06 -7.52 0.84
C MET A 210 -0.74 -7.23 0.12
N ILE A 211 0.38 -7.49 0.79
CA ILE A 211 1.73 -7.29 0.26
C ILE A 211 2.46 -8.60 -0.08
N ASN A 212 1.73 -9.73 -0.13
CA ASN A 212 2.24 -11.08 -0.45
C ASN A 212 3.47 -11.51 0.39
N TRP A 213 3.65 -10.95 1.59
CA TRP A 213 4.84 -11.14 2.43
C TRP A 213 4.70 -12.27 3.46
N THR A 214 3.48 -12.78 3.70
CA THR A 214 3.20 -13.97 4.56
C THR A 214 3.87 -15.26 4.09
N ASN A 215 4.67 -15.22 3.03
CA ASN A 215 5.05 -16.34 2.20
C ASN A 215 6.58 -16.51 2.05
N ARG A 216 7.39 -16.28 3.09
CA ARG A 216 8.81 -16.66 3.03
C ARG A 216 9.07 -18.15 3.26
N LEU A 217 8.40 -18.77 4.24
CA LEU A 217 8.49 -20.23 4.48
C LEU A 217 7.27 -20.98 3.93
N ARG A 218 6.10 -20.32 3.93
CA ARG A 218 4.87 -20.88 3.38
C ARG A 218 4.97 -21.07 1.87
N TRP A 219 5.48 -20.15 1.06
CA TRP A 219 5.52 -20.32 -0.40
C TRP A 219 6.29 -21.59 -0.82
N PHE A 220 7.43 -21.84 -0.17
CA PHE A 220 8.24 -23.04 -0.36
C PHE A 220 7.54 -24.33 0.14
N LEU A 221 6.78 -24.27 1.23
CA LEU A 221 5.95 -25.38 1.73
C LEU A 221 4.63 -25.56 0.96
N TRP A 222 4.14 -24.54 0.24
CA TRP A 222 2.83 -24.52 -0.41
C TRP A 222 2.83 -25.19 -1.77
N GLU A 223 3.94 -25.10 -2.50
CA GLU A 223 4.18 -25.89 -3.72
C GLU A 223 4.13 -27.41 -3.43
N LEU A 224 4.37 -27.79 -2.17
CA LEU A 224 4.28 -29.17 -1.68
C LEU A 224 2.91 -29.57 -1.08
N THR A 225 2.05 -28.63 -0.65
CA THR A 225 0.89 -28.94 0.23
C THR A 225 -0.50 -28.50 -0.27
N GLY A 226 -0.62 -27.78 -1.40
CA GLY A 226 -1.90 -27.60 -2.10
C GLY A 226 -3.02 -26.82 -1.38
N ASN A 227 -2.70 -25.89 -0.46
CA ASN A 227 -3.73 -25.11 0.24
C ASN A 227 -4.28 -23.92 -0.61
N LYS A 228 -5.61 -23.74 -0.60
CA LYS A 228 -6.33 -22.66 -1.31
C LYS A 228 -6.13 -21.29 -0.66
N ARG A 229 -5.96 -20.25 -1.50
CA ARG A 229 -6.02 -18.83 -1.11
C ARG A 229 -7.47 -18.40 -0.88
N ASN A 230 -7.73 -17.57 0.13
CA ASN A 230 -9.03 -16.91 0.32
C ASN A 230 -9.11 -15.53 -0.36
N PHE A 231 -7.98 -14.85 -0.60
CA PHE A 231 -7.93 -13.53 -1.26
C PHE A 231 -7.28 -13.59 -2.64
N ASN A 232 -7.94 -13.00 -3.63
CA ASN A 232 -7.44 -12.87 -5.00
C ASN A 232 -7.06 -11.41 -5.27
N ALA A 233 -5.79 -11.07 -5.06
CA ALA A 233 -5.27 -9.73 -5.29
C ALA A 233 -5.48 -9.26 -6.74
N ILE A 234 -5.35 -10.14 -7.73
CA ILE A 234 -5.57 -9.78 -9.15
C ILE A 234 -7.02 -9.31 -9.36
N ALA A 235 -7.99 -10.06 -8.85
CA ALA A 235 -9.40 -9.69 -8.96
C ALA A 235 -9.68 -8.36 -8.25
N PHE A 236 -9.07 -8.13 -7.09
CA PHE A 236 -9.23 -6.88 -6.35
C PHE A 236 -8.66 -5.67 -7.10
N TYR A 237 -7.47 -5.76 -7.69
CA TYR A 237 -6.90 -4.66 -8.47
C TYR A 237 -7.67 -4.40 -9.77
N LEU A 238 -8.23 -5.45 -10.38
CA LEU A 238 -9.16 -5.30 -11.51
C LEU A 238 -10.45 -4.60 -11.09
N ASP A 239 -10.99 -4.92 -9.91
CA ASP A 239 -12.17 -4.25 -9.36
C ASP A 239 -11.91 -2.78 -9.04
N ILE A 240 -10.72 -2.42 -8.52
CA ILE A 240 -10.31 -1.02 -8.38
C ILE A 240 -10.28 -0.32 -9.73
N ALA A 241 -9.72 -0.95 -10.77
CA ALA A 241 -9.68 -0.35 -12.10
C ALA A 241 -11.09 -0.13 -12.69
N ASP A 242 -12.01 -1.08 -12.47
CA ASP A 242 -13.41 -0.93 -12.86
C ASP A 242 -14.12 0.18 -12.07
N MET A 243 -13.85 0.27 -10.76
CA MET A 243 -14.33 1.37 -9.91
C MET A 243 -13.85 2.73 -10.43
N LEU A 244 -12.57 2.87 -10.75
CA LEU A 244 -12.01 4.10 -11.30
C LEU A 244 -12.68 4.48 -12.63
N ALA A 245 -12.90 3.52 -13.52
CA ALA A 245 -13.58 3.76 -14.79
C ALA A 245 -15.04 4.22 -14.60
N LYS A 246 -15.78 3.64 -13.65
CA LYS A 246 -17.16 4.03 -13.31
C LYS A 246 -17.24 5.44 -12.73
N GLU A 247 -16.21 5.85 -12.00
CA GLU A 247 -16.09 7.19 -11.40
C GLU A 247 -15.57 8.24 -12.40
N GLY A 248 -15.26 7.83 -13.64
CA GLY A 248 -14.86 8.73 -14.73
C GLY A 248 -13.36 8.95 -14.89
N HIS A 249 -12.52 8.07 -14.32
CA HIS A 249 -11.06 8.16 -14.36
C HIS A 249 -10.38 7.22 -15.35
#